data_AF-T1W283-F1
#
_entry.id   AF-T1W283-F1
#
_cell.length_a   1.000
_cell.length_b   1.000
_cell.length_c   1.000
_cell.angle_alpha   90.00
_cell.angle_beta   90.00
_cell.angle_gamma   90.00
#
_symmetry.space_group_name_H-M   'P 1'
#
loop_
_entity.id
_entity.type
_entity.pdbx_description
1 polymer ?
#
loop_
_entity_poly.entity_id
_entity_poly.type
_entity_poly.pdbx_seq_one_letter_code
_entity_poly.pdbx_strand_id
1 'polypeptide(L)'
;MPYQLVKSSYIGFETYIAGALSHVEGDFLVEEVIGEISEDTAMKIEEALGGLEITLTNAPLIPLDDIDEGDRQLLLKALQTLESNEVLRIRR
;
A
#
# COMPACT_ATOMS: atom_id res chain seq x y z
N MET A 1 -14.09 -12.02 -7.33
CA MET A 1 -14.45 -10.58 -7.16
C MET A 1 -13.12 -9.85 -7.08
N PRO A 2 -12.98 -8.69 -7.74
CA PRO A 2 -11.68 -7.99 -7.79
C PRO A 2 -11.22 -7.57 -6.39
N TYR A 3 -9.91 -7.50 -6.19
CA TYR A 3 -9.31 -6.95 -4.97
C TYR A 3 -9.11 -5.45 -5.15
N GLN A 4 -9.25 -4.69 -4.08
CA GLN A 4 -8.96 -3.26 -4.05
C GLN A 4 -7.50 -3.02 -3.69
N LEU A 5 -6.83 -2.17 -4.49
CA LEU A 5 -5.54 -1.61 -4.16
C LEU A 5 -5.75 -0.32 -3.38
N VAL A 6 -5.38 -0.34 -2.10
CA VAL A 6 -5.60 0.75 -1.15
C VAL A 6 -4.27 1.30 -0.70
N LYS A 7 -4.02 2.60 -0.91
CA LYS A 7 -2.87 3.28 -0.31
C LYS A 7 -3.23 3.73 1.09
N SER A 8 -2.44 3.33 2.07
CA SER A 8 -2.55 3.73 3.47
C SER A 8 -1.40 4.68 3.81
N SER A 9 -1.73 5.87 4.28
CA SER A 9 -0.77 6.85 4.80
C SER A 9 -1.12 7.27 6.21
N TYR A 10 -0.10 7.53 7.02
CA TYR A 10 -0.26 7.98 8.40
C TYR A 10 0.06 9.46 8.50
N ILE A 11 -0.90 10.24 8.99
CA ILE A 11 -0.71 11.66 9.29
C ILE A 11 -0.72 11.78 10.81
N GLY A 12 0.48 11.89 11.39
CA GLY A 12 0.69 12.23 12.79
C GLY A 12 1.08 13.71 12.92
N PHE A 13 0.65 14.37 13.99
CA PHE A 13 1.04 15.76 14.27
C PHE A 13 2.42 15.80 14.96
N GLU A 14 3.43 16.38 14.30
CA GLU A 14 4.75 16.62 14.89
C GLU A 14 4.73 17.82 15.87
N THR A 15 4.12 17.65 17.04
CA THR A 15 4.26 18.63 18.13
C THR A 15 5.01 18.03 19.31
N TYR A 16 5.83 18.85 19.97
CA TYR A 16 6.50 18.51 21.23
C TYR A 16 5.52 18.01 22.31
N ILE A 17 4.26 18.44 22.23
CA ILE A 17 3.18 18.06 23.15
C ILE A 17 2.75 16.61 22.94
N ALA A 18 2.69 16.11 21.70
CA ALA A 18 2.36 14.72 21.38
C ALA A 18 3.36 13.72 21.98
N GLY A 19 4.65 14.08 21.99
CA GLY A 19 5.71 13.28 22.62
C GLY A 19 5.66 13.24 24.15
N ALA A 20 5.15 14.31 24.79
CA ALA A 20 5.11 14.45 26.25
C ALA A 20 3.89 13.79 26.91
N LEU A 21 2.80 13.56 26.16
CA LEU A 21 1.52 13.10 26.73
C LEU A 21 1.23 11.60 26.55
N SER A 22 2.14 10.81 25.98
CA SER A 22 1.96 9.35 25.77
C SER A 22 0.53 8.96 25.34
N HIS A 23 0.11 9.52 24.19
CA HIS A 23 -1.16 9.38 23.45
C HIS A 23 -2.21 10.50 23.64
N VAL A 24 -2.47 11.17 22.52
CA VAL A 24 -3.76 11.38 21.81
C VAL A 24 -3.85 12.83 21.32
N GLU A 25 -3.20 13.12 20.19
CA GLU A 25 -3.65 14.18 19.28
C GLU A 25 -3.73 13.62 17.86
N GLY A 26 -4.89 13.05 17.54
CA GLY A 26 -5.42 13.03 16.16
C GLY A 26 -4.56 12.34 15.11
N ASP A 27 -4.08 11.13 15.38
CA ASP A 27 -3.46 10.33 14.33
C ASP A 27 -4.53 9.88 13.33
N PHE A 28 -4.38 10.28 12.07
CA PHE A 28 -5.27 9.89 10.98
C PHE A 28 -4.59 8.85 10.10
N LEU A 29 -5.19 7.66 10.03
CA LEU A 29 -4.94 6.73 8.94
C LEU A 29 -5.81 7.18 7.75
N VAL A 30 -5.16 7.61 6.68
CA VAL A 30 -5.83 7.95 5.43
C VAL A 30 -5.73 6.74 4.51
N GLU A 31 -6.89 6.25 4.05
CA GLU A 31 -6.99 5.14 3.10
C GLU A 31 -7.57 5.65 1.79
N GLU A 32 -6.78 5.56 0.72
CA GLU A 32 -7.15 5.98 -0.63
C GLU A 32 -7.27 4.73 -1.53
N VAL A 33 -8.45 4.51 -2.10
CA VAL A 33 -8.64 3.44 -3.08
C VAL A 33 -8.04 3.88 -4.42
N ILE A 34 -6.93 3.27 -4.80
CA ILE A 34 -6.20 3.56 -6.05
C ILE A 34 -6.92 2.92 -7.24
N GLY A 35 -7.48 1.72 -7.05
CA GLY A 35 -8.18 0.98 -8.08
C GLY A 35 -8.41 -0.47 -7.68
N GLU A 36 -8.72 -1.28 -8.67
CA GLU A 36 -8.97 -2.70 -8.53
C GLU A 36 -7.87 -3.48 -9.25
N ILE A 37 -7.46 -4.61 -8.67
CA ILE A 37 -6.55 -5.57 -9.28
C ILE A 37 -7.21 -6.94 -9.37
N SER A 38 -6.78 -7.73 -10.35
CA SER A 38 -7.29 -9.09 -10.52
C SER A 38 -6.89 -10.01 -9.36
N GLU A 39 -7.69 -11.04 -9.13
CA GLU A 39 -7.43 -12.07 -8.12
C GLU A 39 -6.13 -12.85 -8.41
N ASP A 40 -5.80 -13.06 -9.69
CA ASP A 40 -4.54 -13.67 -10.12
C ASP A 40 -3.32 -12.81 -9.74
N THR A 41 -3.39 -11.49 -9.98
CA THR A 41 -2.35 -10.55 -9.55
C THR A 41 -2.21 -10.53 -8.03
N ALA A 42 -3.32 -10.49 -7.28
CA ALA A 42 -3.30 -10.49 -5.82
C ALA A 42 -2.61 -11.75 -5.27
N MET A 43 -2.92 -12.93 -5.82
CA MET A 43 -2.27 -14.18 -5.44
C MET A 43 -0.77 -14.18 -5.71
N LYS A 44 -0.35 -13.74 -6.89
CA LYS A 44 1.10 -13.66 -7.24
C LYS A 44 1.87 -12.76 -6.28
N ILE A 45 1.25 -11.64 -5.86
CA ILE A 45 1.84 -10.74 -4.88
C ILE A 45 1.90 -11.40 -3.50
N GLU A 46 0.83 -12.08 -3.08
CA GLU A 46 0.80 -12.81 -1.82
C GLU A 46 1.88 -13.91 -1.76
N GLU A 47 2.05 -14.68 -2.83
CA GLU A 47 3.09 -15.71 -2.95
C GLU A 47 4.51 -15.12 -2.92
N ALA A 48 4.73 -13.98 -3.58
CA ALA A 48 6.04 -13.35 -3.66
C ALA A 48 6.46 -12.66 -2.35
N LEU A 49 5.52 -12.02 -1.66
CA LEU A 49 5.78 -11.20 -0.48
C LEU A 49 5.47 -11.92 0.85
N GLY A 50 4.75 -13.04 0.80
CA GLY A 50 4.19 -13.69 1.98
C GLY A 50 3.03 -12.91 2.62
N GLY A 51 2.41 -11.99 1.87
CA GLY A 51 1.33 -11.13 2.34
C GLY A 51 0.86 -10.13 1.29
N LEU A 52 -0.15 -9.35 1.66
CA LEU A 52 -0.86 -8.41 0.77
C LEU A 52 -0.50 -6.93 1.03
N GLU A 53 0.67 -6.68 1.64
CA GLU A 53 1.19 -5.35 1.91
C GLU A 53 2.45 -5.07 1.07
N ILE A 54 2.43 -3.96 0.34
CA ILE A 54 3.51 -3.51 -0.52
C ILE A 54 4.08 -2.20 0.04
N THR A 55 5.38 -2.19 0.21
CA THR A 55 6.20 -1.06 0.65
C THR A 55 7.30 -0.82 -0.39
N LEU A 56 7.95 0.34 -0.38
CA LEU A 56 9.08 0.59 -1.28
C LEU A 56 10.21 -0.45 -1.13
N THR A 57 10.37 -1.03 0.05
CA THR A 57 11.40 -2.04 0.35
C THR A 57 11.12 -3.38 -0.32
N ASN A 58 9.86 -3.81 -0.36
CA ASN A 58 9.47 -5.11 -0.90
C ASN A 58 8.92 -5.04 -2.34
N ALA A 59 8.62 -3.84 -2.85
CA ALA A 59 8.15 -3.61 -4.21
C ALA A 59 9.03 -4.26 -5.30
N PRO A 60 10.38 -4.30 -5.20
CA PRO A 60 11.22 -4.97 -6.19
C PRO A 60 11.03 -6.50 -6.26
N LEU A 61 10.41 -7.12 -5.26
CA LEU A 61 10.14 -8.56 -5.22
C LEU A 61 8.86 -8.94 -5.96
N ILE A 62 8.05 -7.96 -6.39
CA ILE A 62 6.81 -8.21 -7.10
C ILE A 62 7.13 -8.73 -8.52
N PRO A 63 6.52 -9.85 -8.95
CA PRO A 63 6.73 -10.41 -10.28
C PRO A 63 5.94 -9.64 -11.34
N LEU A 64 6.39 -8.41 -11.66
CA LEU A 64 5.72 -7.51 -12.60
C LEU A 64 5.60 -8.06 -14.03
N ASP A 65 6.47 -9.00 -14.41
CA ASP A 65 6.45 -9.64 -15.73
C ASP A 65 5.35 -10.70 -15.85
N ASP A 66 4.87 -11.24 -14.72
CA ASP A 66 3.89 -12.32 -14.70
C ASP A 66 2.45 -11.83 -14.48
N ILE A 67 2.23 -10.53 -14.29
CA ILE A 67 0.90 -9.96 -14.04
C ILE A 67 0.32 -9.29 -15.30
N ASP A 68 -1.01 -9.12 -15.33
CA ASP A 68 -1.68 -8.47 -16.45
C ASP A 68 -1.19 -7.02 -16.64
N GLU A 69 -1.12 -6.56 -17.90
CA GLU A 69 -0.60 -5.23 -18.23
C GLU A 69 -1.40 -4.11 -17.55
N GLY A 70 -2.73 -4.25 -17.42
CA GLY A 70 -3.58 -3.26 -16.75
C GLY A 70 -3.24 -3.13 -15.28
N ASP A 71 -3.12 -4.26 -14.58
CA ASP A 71 -2.74 -4.33 -13.17
C ASP A 71 -1.30 -3.84 -12.97
N ARG A 72 -0.39 -4.18 -13.89
CA ARG A 72 1.01 -3.73 -13.86
C ARG A 72 1.10 -2.22 -13.93
N GLN A 73 0.38 -1.59 -14.85
CA GLN A 73 0.38 -0.14 -14.99
C GLN A 73 -0.21 0.54 -13.75
N LEU A 74 -1.27 -0.03 -13.17
CA LEU A 74 -1.86 0.49 -11.94
C LEU A 74 -0.87 0.42 -10.77
N LEU A 75 -0.22 -0.72 -10.57
CA LEU A 75 0.78 -0.93 -9.52
C LEU A 75 1.98 -0.02 -9.70
N LEU A 76 2.52 0.10 -10.91
CA LEU A 76 3.65 0.99 -11.19
C LEU A 76 3.30 2.45 -10.90
N LYS A 77 2.11 2.89 -11.29
CA LYS A 77 1.63 4.25 -10.98
C LYS A 77 1.47 4.46 -9.48
N ALA A 78 0.95 3.48 -8.75
CA ALA A 78 0.81 3.53 -7.30
C ALA A 78 2.17 3.57 -6.60
N LEU A 79 3.15 2.78 -7.07
CA LEU A 79 4.50 2.74 -6.53
C LEU A 79 5.28 4.04 -6.81
N GLN A 80 5.04 4.69 -7.95
CA GLN A 80 5.66 5.98 -8.27
C GLN A 80 5.21 7.12 -7.35
N THR A 81 3.99 7.03 -6.80
CA THR A 81 3.43 8.03 -5.89
C THR A 81 3.54 7.64 -4.43
N LEU A 82 4.12 6.47 -4.12
CA LEU A 82 4.23 5.96 -2.77
C LEU A 82 5.40 6.62 -2.03
N GLU A 83 5.13 7.27 -0.91
CA GLU A 83 6.16 7.82 -0.03
C GLU A 83 6.70 6.77 0.95
N SER A 84 7.85 7.03 1.58
CA SER A 84 8.55 6.06 2.44
C SER A 84 7.79 5.64 3.70
N ASN A 85 6.83 6.45 4.14
CA ASN A 85 5.95 6.20 5.28
C ASN A 85 4.56 5.65 4.87
N GLU A 86 4.36 5.38 3.59
CA GLU A 86 3.10 4.87 3.04
C GLU A 86 3.19 3.39 2.68
N VAL A 87 2.04 2.72 2.67
CA VAL A 87 1.92 1.29 2.37
C VAL A 87 0.76 1.07 1.40
N LEU A 88 0.97 0.30 0.33
CA LEU A 88 -0.15 -0.20 -0.48
C LEU A 88 -0.64 -1.52 0.09
N ARG A 89 -1.95 -1.65 0.23
CA ARG A 89 -2.62 -2.84 0.75
C ARG A 89 -3.57 -3.38 -0.29
N ILE A 90 -3.54 -4.69 -0.49
CA ILE A 90 -4.50 -5.39 -1.32
C ILE A 90 -5.59 -5.92 -0.39
N ARG A 91 -6.84 -5.46 -0.58
CA ARG A 91 -7.99 -5.82 0.26
C ARG A 91 -9.13 -6.38 -0.57
N ARG A 92 -10.01 -7.13 0.08
CA ARG A 92 -11.21 -7.71 -0.52
C ARG A 92 -12.46 -7.05 0.03
#